data_AF-A0A2N3FVA6-F1
#
_entry.id   AF-A0A2N3FVA6-F1
#
_cell.length_a   1.000
_cell.length_b   1.000
_cell.length_c   1.000
_cell.angle_alpha   90.00
_cell.angle_beta   90.00
_cell.angle_gamma   90.00
#
_symmetry.space_group_name_H-M   'P 1'
#
loop_
_entity.id
_entity.type
_entity.pdbx_description
1 polymer ?
#
loop_
_entity_poly.entity_id
_entity_poly.type
_entity_poly.pdbx_seq_one_letter_code
_entity_poly.pdbx_strand_id
1 'polypeptide(L)' 'MPEGLNSDLNLNVGAPPRVRPQMGEWGPLDVPPTRKKRRMRWWTILAVVLVTAAVVGYGYWIYTIIR' A
#
# COMPACT_ATOMS: atom_id res chain seq x y z
N MET A 1 -23.64 -16.46 38.02
CA MET A 1 -23.09 -16.35 36.65
C MET A 1 -21.70 -16.96 36.70
N PRO A 2 -21.34 -17.82 35.75
CA PRO A 2 -20.51 -18.98 35.97
C PRO A 2 -19.04 -18.64 36.27
N GLU A 3 -18.40 -19.57 36.97
CA GLU A 3 -17.13 -19.50 37.68
C GLU A 3 -15.89 -19.50 36.76
N GLY A 4 -16.02 -18.96 35.54
CA GLY A 4 -15.11 -19.24 34.41
C GLY A 4 -14.19 -18.11 33.97
N LEU A 5 -14.10 -17.00 34.70
CA LEU A 5 -13.23 -15.86 34.32
C LEU A 5 -11.83 -15.90 34.95
N ASN A 6 -11.58 -16.84 35.87
CA ASN A 6 -10.33 -16.93 36.64
C ASN A 6 -9.64 -18.30 36.54
N SER A 7 -9.91 -19.10 35.50
CA SER A 7 -9.00 -20.20 35.21
C SER A 7 -7.67 -19.59 34.80
N ASP A 8 -6.55 -20.06 35.33
CA ASP A 8 -5.18 -19.82 34.82
C ASP A 8 -5.08 -20.34 33.39
N LEU A 9 -5.77 -19.66 32.47
CA LEU A 9 -5.86 -20.01 31.07
C LEU A 9 -4.56 -19.57 30.44
N ASN A 10 -3.58 -20.45 30.49
CA ASN A 10 -2.34 -20.27 29.76
C ASN A 10 -2.64 -20.41 28.26
N LEU A 11 -2.94 -19.27 27.62
CA LEU A 11 -3.22 -19.13 26.19
C LEU A 11 -2.03 -19.53 25.29
N ASN A 12 -0.87 -19.85 25.87
CA ASN A 12 0.36 -20.20 25.17
C ASN A 12 0.75 -21.68 25.34
N VAL A 13 -0.06 -22.52 25.99
CA VAL A 13 0.21 -23.97 26.07
C VAL A 13 0.16 -24.55 24.67
N GLY A 14 1.33 -24.87 24.11
CA GLY A 14 1.47 -25.41 22.75
C GLY A 14 1.78 -24.38 21.67
N ALA A 15 1.93 -23.09 22.01
CA ALA A 15 2.50 -22.14 21.08
C ALA A 15 3.98 -22.50 20.86
N PRO A 16 4.43 -22.78 19.62
CA PRO A 16 5.82 -23.11 19.37
C PRO A 16 6.73 -21.98 19.90
N PRO A 17 7.96 -22.27 20.38
CA PRO A 17 8.87 -21.28 20.99
C PRO A 17 9.28 -20.08 20.11
N ARG A 18 8.68 -19.92 18.92
CA ARG A 18 8.98 -18.92 17.89
C ARG A 18 7.97 -17.77 17.78
N VAL A 19 7.04 -17.61 18.74
CA VAL A 19 6.02 -16.53 18.68
C VAL A 19 6.45 -15.27 19.45
N ARG A 20 7.73 -15.14 19.81
CA ARG A 20 8.29 -13.89 20.35
C ARG A 20 9.54 -13.54 19.54
N PRO A 21 9.41 -12.75 18.47
CA PRO A 21 10.57 -12.16 17.84
C PRO A 21 11.45 -11.40 18.83
N GLN A 22 12.74 -11.39 18.54
CA GLN A 22 13.66 -10.43 19.12
C GLN A 22 13.32 -9.02 18.61
N MET A 23 13.67 -8.01 19.41
CA MET A 23 13.51 -6.61 19.04
C MET A 23 14.28 -6.35 17.73
N GLY A 24 13.56 -6.08 16.63
CA GLY A 24 14.15 -5.88 15.29
C GLY A 24 13.99 -7.05 14.31
N GLU A 25 13.52 -8.22 14.77
CA GLU A 25 13.28 -9.39 13.92
C GLU A 25 12.04 -9.22 13.01
N TRP A 26 11.10 -8.33 13.36
CA TRP A 26 10.00 -7.88 12.50
C TRP A 26 10.41 -6.69 11.62
N GLY A 27 11.71 -6.43 11.54
CA GLY A 27 12.27 -5.38 10.71
C GLY A 27 11.97 -5.60 9.23
N PRO A 28 12.05 -4.55 8.39
CA PRO A 28 11.61 -4.54 7.00
C PRO A 28 12.47 -5.39 6.05
N LEU A 29 13.30 -6.29 6.56
CA LEU A 29 14.21 -7.16 5.80
C LEU A 29 13.48 -7.92 4.69
N ASP A 30 12.28 -8.44 5.00
CA ASP A 30 11.46 -9.20 4.06
C ASP A 30 10.34 -8.38 3.41
N VAL A 31 10.26 -7.07 3.69
CA VAL A 31 9.19 -6.22 3.14
C VAL A 31 9.72 -5.54 1.87
N PRO A 32 9.08 -5.77 0.71
CA PRO A 32 9.52 -5.15 -0.53
C PRO A 32 9.62 -3.62 -0.41
N PRO A 33 10.69 -2.99 -0.92
CA PRO A 33 10.90 -1.55 -0.76
C PRO A 33 9.80 -0.73 -1.45
N THR A 34 9.21 0.22 -0.72
CA THR A 34 8.09 1.06 -1.20
C THR A 34 8.51 2.13 -2.21
N ARG A 35 9.82 2.32 -2.43
CA ARG A 35 10.37 3.35 -3.34
C ARG A 35 9.87 3.22 -4.77
N LYS A 36 9.77 1.99 -5.29
CA LYS A 36 9.24 1.72 -6.64
C LYS A 36 7.78 2.14 -6.75
N LYS A 37 6.94 1.78 -5.76
CA LYS A 37 5.52 2.15 -5.69
C LYS A 37 5.33 3.67 -5.60
N ARG A 38 6.18 4.38 -4.83
CA ARG A 38 6.17 5.84 -4.74
C ARG A 38 6.50 6.51 -6.07
N ARG A 39 7.52 6.03 -6.79
CA ARG A 39 7.91 6.57 -8.11
C ARG A 39 6.82 6.32 -9.16
N MET A 40 6.20 5.14 -9.13
CA MET A 40 5.13 4.78 -10.06
C MET A 40 3.90 5.68 -9.93
N ARG A 41 3.53 6.10 -8.72
CA ARG A 41 2.43 7.07 -8.51
C ARG A 41 2.64 8.36 -9.31
N TRP A 42 3.85 8.92 -9.26
CA TRP A 42 4.17 10.15 -9.99
C TRP A 42 4.16 9.95 -11.50
N TRP A 43 4.68 8.81 -12.00
CA TRP A 43 4.61 8.48 -13.42
C TRP A 43 3.18 8.33 -13.91
N THR A 44 2.30 7.69 -13.14
CA THR A 44 0.87 7.57 -13.50
C THR A 44 0.19 8.93 -13.57
N ILE A 45 0.41 9.81 -12.58
CA ILE A 45 -0.16 11.17 -12.58
C ILE A 45 0.32 11.94 -13.82
N LEU A 46 1.63 11.90 -14.09
CA LEU A 46 2.23 12.59 -15.24
C LEU A 46 1.63 12.07 -16.56
N ALA A 47 1.50 10.76 -16.72
CA ALA A 47 0.91 10.16 -17.91
C ALA A 47 -0.54 10.62 -18.13
N VAL A 48 -1.36 10.63 -17.08
CA VAL A 48 -2.77 11.09 -17.17
C VAL A 48 -2.83 12.56 -17.57
N VAL A 49 -2.00 13.42 -16.97
CA VAL A 49 -1.95 14.85 -17.30
C VAL A 49 -1.54 15.06 -18.76
N LEU A 50 -0.51 14.36 -19.23
CA LEU A 50 -0.05 14.47 -20.63
C LEU A 50 -1.12 14.03 -21.63
N VAL A 51 -1.77 12.89 -21.38
CA VAL A 51 -2.85 12.40 -22.26
C VAL A 51 -4.01 13.37 -22.29
N THR A 52 -4.42 13.88 -21.12
CA THR A 52 -5.51 14.86 -21.02
C THR A 52 -5.17 16.15 -21.78
N ALA A 53 -3.96 16.67 -21.60
CA ALA A 53 -3.49 17.85 -22.30
C ALA A 53 -3.44 17.63 -23.83
N ALA A 54 -3.02 16.44 -24.29
CA ALA A 54 -3.00 16.11 -25.70
C ALA A 54 -4.42 16.08 -26.30
N VAL A 55 -5.39 15.45 -25.63
CA VAL A 55 -6.78 15.40 -26.09
C VAL A 55 -7.40 16.79 -26.15
N VAL A 56 -7.24 17.58 -25.09
CA VAL A 56 -7.76 18.96 -25.02
C VAL A 56 -7.09 19.84 -26.08
N GLY A 57 -5.76 19.77 -26.20
CA GLY A 57 -5.00 20.54 -27.18
C GLY A 57 -5.38 20.20 -28.61
N TYR A 58 -5.55 18.91 -28.91
CA TYR A 58 -5.98 18.46 -30.23
C TYR A 58 -7.41 18.92 -30.55
N GLY A 59 -8.34 18.79 -29.60
CA GLY A 59 -9.71 19.29 -29.77
C GLY A 59 -9.77 20.80 -29.98
N TYR A 60 -8.97 21.57 -29.22
CA TYR A 60 -8.85 23.01 -29.41
C TYR A 60 -8.28 23.37 -30.77
N TRP A 61 -7.24 22.67 -31.22
CA TRP A 61 -6.66 22.88 -32.55
C TRP A 61 -7.69 22.64 -33.66
N ILE A 62 -8.47 21.55 -33.59
CA ILE A 62 -9.58 21.32 -34.52
C ILE A 62 -10.61 22.46 -34.46
N TYR A 63 -11.00 22.90 -33.26
CA TYR A 63 -11.93 24.01 -33.10
C TYR A 63 -11.43 25.28 -33.80
N THR A 64 -10.12 25.59 -33.73
CA THR A 64 -9.54 26.75 -34.43
C THR A 64 -9.58 26.65 -35.95
N ILE A 65 -9.68 25.45 -36.52
CA ILE A 65 -9.78 25.24 -37.97
C ILE A 65 -11.23 25.34 -38.46
N ILE A 66 -12.20 24.92 -37.64
CA ILE A 66 -13.62 24.84 -38.03
C ILE A 66 -14.36 26.18 -37.83
N ARG A 67 -13.92 27.03 -36.90
CA ARG A 67 -14.52 28.35 -36.63
C ARG A 67 -14.19 29.41 -37.68
#